data_AF-A0A4Y2BD20-F1
#
_entry.id   AF-A0A4Y2BD20-F1
#
_cell.length_a   1.000
_cell.length_b   1.000
_cell.length_c   1.000
_cell.angle_alpha   90.00
_cell.angle_beta   90.00
_cell.angle_gamma   90.00
#
_symmetry.space_group_name_H-M   'P 1'
#
loop_
_entity.id
_entity.type
_entity.pdbx_description
1 polymer ?
#
loop_
_entity_poly.entity_id
_entity_poly.type
_entity_poly.pdbx_seq_one_letter_code
_entity_poly.pdbx_strand_id
1 'polypeptide(L)' 'MKIRYDSRATDHHFKEGDLVWMYNPKRRRGLSPKLQQNWEGPYTVVKKLNDVVYRVQRSPNAKPKVIHINR' A
#
# COMPACT_ATOMS: atom_id res chain seq x y z
N MET A 1 24.21 14.95 -1.56
CA MET A 1 22.83 15.49 -1.44
C MET A 1 21.81 14.35 -1.53
N LYS A 2 21.46 13.73 -0.39
CA LYS A 2 20.44 12.66 -0.33
C LYS A 2 19.71 12.65 1.01
N ILE A 3 20.44 13.02 2.07
CA ILE A 3 19.97 13.13 3.45
C ILE A 3 18.70 14.00 3.61
N ARG A 4 18.57 15.13 2.88
CA ARG A 4 17.35 15.96 2.96
C ARG A 4 16.13 15.31 2.30
N TYR A 5 16.32 14.57 1.20
CA TYR A 5 15.23 13.94 0.45
C TYR A 5 14.64 12.76 1.23
N ASP A 6 15.51 11.92 1.79
CA ASP A 6 15.11 10.74 2.57
C ASP A 6 14.83 11.06 4.06
N SER A 7 14.91 12.33 4.48
CA SER A 7 14.76 12.74 5.89
C SER A 7 13.42 12.36 6.53
N ARG A 8 12.38 12.13 5.71
CA ARG A 8 11.05 11.70 6.14
C ARG A 8 10.71 10.27 5.73
N ALA A 9 11.63 9.57 5.06
CA ALA A 9 11.47 8.15 4.77
C ALA A 9 11.50 7.42 6.11
N THR A 10 10.33 6.96 6.53
CA THR A 10 10.21 6.16 7.75
C THR A 10 10.44 4.71 7.37
N ASP A 11 11.28 4.04 8.15
CA ASP A 11 11.70 2.66 7.93
C ASP A 11 10.61 1.67 8.41
N HIS A 12 9.41 1.81 7.85
CA HIS A 12 8.28 0.96 8.20
C HIS A 12 8.46 -0.40 7.52
N HIS A 13 8.73 -1.42 8.34
CA HIS A 13 8.89 -2.79 7.90
C HIS A 13 7.67 -3.61 8.24
N PHE A 14 7.02 -4.16 7.21
CA PHE A 14 5.93 -5.11 7.38
C PHE A 14 6.45 -6.55 7.30
N LYS A 15 5.83 -7.43 8.07
CA LYS A 15 6.07 -8.87 8.05
C LYS A 15 5.01 -9.58 7.21
N GLU A 16 5.34 -10.78 6.74
CA GLU A 16 4.36 -11.65 6.09
C GLU A 16 3.24 -11.99 7.09
N GLY A 17 1.99 -11.89 6.65
CA GLY A 17 0.80 -12.02 7.49
C GLY A 17 0.23 -10.70 8.01
N ASP A 18 0.98 -9.59 7.96
CA ASP A 18 0.47 -8.30 8.44
C ASP A 18 -0.70 -7.80 7.58
N LEU A 19 -1.68 -7.17 8.25
CA LEU A 19 -2.79 -6.50 7.58
C LEU A 19 -2.44 -5.04 7.30
N VAL A 20 -2.51 -4.67 6.03
CA VAL A 20 -2.19 -3.33 5.54
C VAL A 20 -3.35 -2.72 4.76
N TRP A 21 -3.50 -1.41 4.88
CA TRP A 21 -4.42 -0.63 4.05
C TRP A 21 -3.65 -0.04 2.86
N MET A 22 -4.23 -0.13 1.67
CA MET A 22 -3.63 0.37 0.44
C MET A 22 -4.23 1.73 0.10
N TYR A 23 -3.41 2.75 -0.10
CA TYR A 23 -3.85 4.01 -0.67
C TYR A 23 -4.09 3.85 -2.18
N ASN A 24 -5.32 4.10 -2.61
CA ASN A 24 -5.78 3.97 -3.98
C ASN A 24 -6.74 5.13 -4.30
N PRO A 25 -6.21 6.32 -4.67
CA PRO A 25 -7.01 7.52 -4.95
C PRO A 25 -7.72 7.42 -6.32
N LYS A 26 -8.50 6.37 -6.52
CA LYS A 26 -9.23 6.12 -7.75
C LYS A 26 -10.52 6.93 -7.76
N ARG A 27 -10.55 7.97 -8.59
CA ARG A 27 -11.75 8.80 -8.77
C ARG A 27 -12.88 8.00 -9.44
N ARG A 28 -14.01 7.86 -8.74
CA ARG A 28 -15.27 7.37 -9.28
C ARG A 28 -16.07 8.53 -9.90
N ARG A 29 -16.54 8.37 -11.13
CA ARG A 29 -17.44 9.33 -11.79
C ARG A 29 -18.79 9.35 -11.05
N GLY A 30 -19.41 10.53 -10.97
CA GLY A 30 -20.69 10.71 -10.26
C GLY A 30 -20.60 10.91 -8.75
N LEU A 31 -19.40 10.81 -8.14
CA LEU A 31 -19.17 11.08 -6.73
C LEU A 31 -18.28 12.30 -6.52
N SER A 32 -18.55 13.08 -5.47
CA SER A 32 -17.70 14.22 -5.10
C SER A 32 -16.28 13.75 -4.76
N PRO A 33 -15.22 14.27 -5.41
CA PRO A 33 -13.85 13.80 -5.18
C PRO A 33 -13.38 13.85 -3.72
N LYS A 34 -13.87 14.83 -2.94
CA LYS A 34 -13.46 15.03 -1.55
C LYS A 34 -14.07 14.00 -0.58
N LEU A 35 -15.19 13.38 -0.95
CA LEU A 35 -15.92 12.43 -0.11
C LEU A 35 -15.65 10.97 -0.51
N GLN A 36 -14.69 10.73 -1.41
CA GLN A 36 -14.35 9.37 -1.83
C GLN A 36 -13.34 8.75 -0.85
N GLN A 37 -13.57 7.48 -0.52
CA GLN A 37 -12.63 6.70 0.28
C GLN A 37 -11.42 6.32 -0.59
N ASN A 38 -10.26 6.86 -0.23
CA ASN A 38 -9.00 6.55 -0.92
C ASN A 38 -8.30 5.32 -0.35
N TRP A 39 -8.63 4.90 0.87
CA TRP A 39 -8.01 3.74 1.51
C TRP A 39 -8.82 2.47 1.21
N GLU A 40 -8.18 1.48 0.60
CA GLU A 40 -8.75 0.19 0.23
C GLU A 40 -8.06 -0.92 1.02
N GLY A 41 -8.82 -1.80 1.68
CA GLY A 41 -8.23 -2.89 2.47
C GLY A 41 -9.20 -3.38 3.54
N PRO A 42 -8.82 -4.38 4.34
CA PRO A 42 -7.45 -4.82 4.58
C PRO A 42 -6.89 -5.77 3.51
N TYR A 43 -5.59 -5.70 3.30
CA TYR A 43 -4.80 -6.65 2.51
C TYR A 43 -3.82 -7.36 3.44
N THR A 44 -3.53 -8.63 3.18
CA THR A 44 -2.48 -9.38 3.87
C THR A 44 -1.18 -9.32 3.09
N VAL A 45 -0.06 -9.05 3.76
CA VAL A 45 1.27 -9.17 3.15
C VAL A 45 1.57 -10.65 2.93
N VAL A 46 1.70 -11.06 1.67
CA VAL A 46 2.02 -12.44 1.30
C VAL A 46 3.53 -12.66 1.27
N LYS A 47 4.27 -11.68 0.73
CA LYS A 47 5.72 -11.79 0.58
C LYS A 47 6.39 -10.43 0.56
N LYS A 48 7.50 -10.29 1.27
CA LYS A 48 8.43 -9.17 1.10
C LYS A 48 9.31 -9.44 -0.12
N LEU A 49 9.24 -8.57 -1.13
CA LEU A 49 10.09 -8.71 -2.32
C LEU A 49 11.41 -7.96 -2.12
N ASN A 50 11.33 -6.70 -1.68
CA ASN A 50 12.43 -5.83 -1.29
C ASN A 50 12.02 -5.04 -0.02
N ASP A 51 12.91 -4.20 0.52
CA ASP A 51 12.60 -3.36 1.69
C ASP A 51 11.43 -2.39 1.47
N VAL A 52 11.25 -1.93 0.24
CA VAL A 52 10.21 -0.97 -0.13
C VAL A 52 9.09 -1.57 -1.00
N VAL A 53 9.22 -2.83 -1.43
CA VAL A 53 8.27 -3.50 -2.34
C VAL A 53 7.72 -4.77 -1.71
N TYR A 54 6.40 -4.84 -1.60
CA TYR A 54 5.68 -5.94 -0.97
C TYR A 54 4.66 -6.53 -1.93
N ARG A 55 4.45 -7.85 -1.85
CA ARG A 55 3.32 -8.53 -2.48
C ARG A 55 2.22 -8.69 -1.44
N VAL A 56 1.04 -8.15 -1.76
CA VAL A 56 -0.13 -8.15 -0.89
C VAL A 56 -1.32 -8.83 -1.56
N GLN A 57 -2.22 -9.39 -0.77
CA GLN A 57 -3.38 -10.13 -1.26
C GLN A 57 -4.60 -9.84 -0.39
N ARG A 58 -5.76 -9.62 -1.02
CA ARG A 58 -6.99 -9.22 -0.32
C ARG A 58 -7.74 -10.40 0.28
N SER A 59 -7.68 -11.55 -0.37
CA SER A 59 -8.28 -12.82 0.06
C SER A 59 -7.52 -13.97 -0.58
N PRO A 60 -7.56 -15.19 -0.02
CA PRO A 60 -6.76 -16.33 -0.51
C PRO A 60 -6.92 -16.63 -2.01
N ASN A 61 -8.09 -16.32 -2.58
CA ASN A 61 -8.41 -16.55 -3.99
C ASN A 61 -8.19 -15.31 -4.89
N ALA A 62 -7.94 -14.14 -4.30
CA ALA A 62 -7.72 -12.92 -5.08
C ALA A 62 -6.31 -12.91 -5.67
N LYS A 63 -6.16 -12.34 -6.88
CA LYS A 63 -4.85 -12.14 -7.50
C LYS A 63 -3.97 -11.23 -6.61
N PRO A 64 -2.76 -11.67 -6.22
CA PRO A 64 -1.84 -10.83 -5.47
C PRO A 64 -1.43 -9.58 -6.26
N LYS A 65 -1.25 -8.46 -5.55
CA LYS A 65 -0.76 -7.19 -6.09
C LYS A 65 0.63 -6.90 -5.53
N VAL A 66 1.46 -6.24 -6.33
CA VAL A 66 2.76 -5.74 -5.87
C VAL A 66 2.62 -4.24 -5.60
N ILE A 67 3.01 -3.80 -4.41
CA ILE A 67 2.89 -2.41 -3.96
C ILE A 67 4.21 -1.89 -3.43
N HIS A 68 4.42 -0.58 -3.60
CA HIS A 68 5.50 0.16 -2.95
C HIS A 68 4.96 0.79 -1.66
N ILE A 69 5.77 0.83 -0.59
CA ILE A 69 5.33 1.31 0.73
C ILE A 69 4.82 2.75 0.74
N ASN A 70 5.46 3.63 -0.05
CA ASN A 70 5.11 5.06 -0.16
C ASN A 70 4.20 5.37 -1.35
N ARG A 71 3.35 4.43 -1.78
CA ARG A 71 2.44 4.66 -2.91
C ARG A 71 1.19 5.45 -2.52
#